data_AF-A0A7X2SW65-F1
#
_entry.id   AF-A0A7X2SW65-F1
#
_cell.length_a   1.000
_cell.length_b   1.000
_cell.length_c   1.000
_cell.angle_alpha   90.00
_cell.angle_beta   90.00
_cell.angle_gamma   90.00
#
_symmetry.space_group_name_H-M   'P 1'
#
loop_
_entity.id
_entity.type
_entity.pdbx_description
1 polymer ?
#
loop_
_entity_poly.entity_id
_entity_poly.type
_entity_poly.pdbx_seq_one_letter_code
_entity_poly.pdbx_strand_id
1 'polypeptide(L)'
;SYVLGDLATHPLFIAETMLPQLKVTRLLCSRQSFVASRAPLEDNAFVMMEYDNGAVGTLWASAVNAGSMHGQKIRVVGSKASLEWWDEQPNQLRYEVQGEPVRILERGMGYLNPRALEEDRIGGGHTEGLFEAWSNLYRRFALAMDATDRRDTDFLQDFWYPDVHAGLMGVRWVAQCVKSADAGAVWVAC
;
A
#
# COMPACT_ATOMS: atom_id res chain seq x y z
N SER A 1 17.09 -4.64 5.67
CA SER A 1 16.02 -3.95 6.41
C SER A 1 15.10 -4.98 7.01
N TYR A 2 14.51 -4.69 8.17
CA TYR A 2 13.46 -5.51 8.78
C TYR A 2 12.09 -4.85 8.51
N VAL A 3 11.54 -4.01 9.38
CA VAL A 3 10.14 -3.52 9.20
C VAL A 3 9.93 -2.67 7.95
N LEU A 4 10.98 -2.04 7.40
CA LEU A 4 10.88 -1.32 6.12
C LEU A 4 10.63 -2.29 4.95
N GLY A 5 11.22 -3.48 4.97
CA GLY A 5 11.01 -4.48 3.92
C GLY A 5 9.76 -5.34 4.16
N ASP A 6 9.58 -5.74 5.43
CA ASP A 6 8.56 -6.68 5.87
C ASP A 6 7.16 -6.08 5.95
N LEU A 7 7.04 -4.82 6.40
CA LEU A 7 5.75 -4.18 6.67
C LEU A 7 5.49 -2.98 5.76
N ALA A 8 6.46 -2.07 5.61
CA ALA A 8 6.24 -0.79 4.93
C ALA A 8 5.93 -0.89 3.43
N THR A 9 6.46 -1.92 2.77
CA THR A 9 6.25 -2.16 1.33
C THR A 9 4.79 -2.49 1.01
N HIS A 10 4.02 -3.03 1.97
CA HIS A 10 2.61 -3.31 1.79
C HIS A 10 1.74 -2.04 1.61
N PRO A 11 1.67 -1.09 2.57
CA PRO A 11 0.92 0.14 2.38
C PRO A 11 1.52 1.04 1.28
N LEU A 12 2.83 0.96 1.00
CA LEU A 12 3.44 1.61 -0.16
C LEU A 12 2.83 1.09 -1.46
N PHE A 13 2.76 -0.23 -1.63
CA PHE A 13 2.16 -0.84 -2.83
C PHE A 13 0.66 -0.53 -2.95
N ILE A 14 -0.07 -0.47 -1.84
CA ILE A 14 -1.47 -0.04 -1.83
C ILE A 14 -1.58 1.43 -2.28
N ALA A 15 -0.70 2.31 -1.81
CA ALA A 15 -0.66 3.71 -2.24
C ALA A 15 -0.39 3.84 -3.74
N GLU A 16 0.58 3.10 -4.28
CA GLU A 16 0.87 3.05 -5.72
C GLU A 16 -0.32 2.53 -6.52
N THR A 17 -1.07 1.57 -5.97
CA THR A 17 -2.30 1.06 -6.62
C THR A 17 -3.41 2.11 -6.64
N MET A 18 -3.58 2.88 -5.55
CA MET A 18 -4.57 3.95 -5.47
C MET A 18 -4.18 5.17 -6.32
N LEU A 19 -2.88 5.44 -6.46
CA LEU A 19 -2.34 6.67 -7.02
C LEU A 19 -1.18 6.37 -7.98
N PRO A 20 -1.40 5.60 -9.07
CA PRO A 20 -0.32 5.08 -9.93
C PRO A 20 0.48 6.16 -10.67
N GLN A 21 -0.03 7.38 -10.70
CA GLN A 21 0.61 8.53 -11.35
C GLN A 21 1.60 9.25 -10.44
N LEU A 22 1.52 9.07 -9.11
CA LEU A 22 2.38 9.78 -8.16
C LEU A 22 3.74 9.10 -8.08
N LYS A 23 4.80 9.88 -8.23
CA LYS A 23 6.18 9.38 -8.14
C LYS A 23 6.92 10.06 -7.00
N VAL A 24 7.49 9.26 -6.11
CA VAL A 24 8.36 9.77 -5.04
C VAL A 24 9.63 10.34 -5.70
N THR A 25 9.92 11.62 -5.47
CA THR A 25 11.12 12.28 -6.01
C THR A 25 12.29 12.19 -5.05
N ARG A 26 12.01 12.28 -3.74
CA ARG A 26 12.99 12.10 -2.68
C ARG A 26 12.32 11.68 -1.38
N LEU A 27 13.08 11.02 -0.52
CA LEU A 27 12.63 10.60 0.79
C LEU A 27 13.68 10.84 1.87
N LEU A 28 13.22 10.86 3.11
CA LEU A 28 14.01 10.89 4.32
C LEU A 28 13.49 9.79 5.25
N CYS A 29 14.39 8.98 5.80
CA CYS A 29 14.05 7.87 6.68
C CYS A 29 14.85 7.95 7.99
N SER A 30 14.15 7.82 9.11
CA SER A 30 14.74 7.62 10.44
C SER A 30 14.31 6.27 10.99
N ARG A 31 15.27 5.42 11.39
CA ARG A 31 15.01 4.06 11.86
C ARG A 31 15.63 3.78 13.21
N GLN A 32 15.01 2.89 13.98
CA GLN A 32 15.46 2.50 15.31
C GLN A 32 15.43 0.97 15.45
N SER A 33 16.38 0.45 16.22
CA SER A 33 16.35 -0.93 16.75
C SER A 33 16.09 -0.83 18.26
N PHE A 34 14.82 -0.67 18.65
CA PHE A 34 14.43 -0.54 20.06
C PHE A 34 14.77 -1.80 20.85
N VAL A 35 14.56 -2.99 20.26
CA VAL A 35 15.16 -4.21 20.77
C VAL A 35 16.62 -4.25 20.30
N ALA A 36 17.53 -3.83 21.17
CA ALA A 36 18.92 -3.54 20.83
C ALA A 36 19.66 -4.68 20.09
N SER A 37 19.34 -5.95 20.39
CA SER A 37 19.94 -7.12 19.72
C SER A 37 19.60 -7.25 18.23
N ARG A 38 18.63 -6.50 17.71
CA ARG A 38 18.24 -6.50 16.30
C ARG A 38 19.14 -5.61 15.43
N ALA A 39 19.90 -4.69 16.04
CA ALA A 39 20.74 -3.76 15.28
C ALA A 39 21.71 -4.52 14.34
N PRO A 40 21.87 -4.07 13.08
CA PRO A 40 21.39 -2.82 12.49
C PRO A 40 19.99 -2.90 11.85
N LEU A 41 19.27 -4.02 11.99
CA LEU A 41 17.92 -4.17 11.46
C LEU A 41 16.91 -3.43 12.34
N GLU A 42 16.15 -2.53 11.72
CA GLU A 42 15.17 -1.68 12.40
C GLU A 42 13.86 -2.39 12.73
N ASP A 43 13.37 -2.23 13.95
CA ASP A 43 12.03 -2.67 14.36
C ASP A 43 11.02 -1.51 14.44
N ASN A 44 11.47 -0.29 14.13
CA ASN A 44 10.64 0.88 13.91
C ASN A 44 11.30 1.82 12.88
N ALA A 45 10.50 2.43 12.01
CA ALA A 45 10.97 3.45 11.07
C ALA A 45 9.89 4.49 10.75
N PHE A 46 10.31 5.74 10.62
CA PHE A 46 9.52 6.85 10.08
C PHE A 46 10.13 7.31 8.77
N VAL A 47 9.29 7.48 7.75
CA VAL A 47 9.69 7.94 6.42
C VAL A 47 8.83 9.13 6.02
N MET A 48 9.46 10.17 5.51
CA MET A 48 8.82 11.31 4.85
C MET A 48 9.20 11.30 3.37
N MET A 49 8.24 11.56 2.51
CA MET A 49 8.37 11.48 1.05
C MET A 49 7.83 12.76 0.43
N GLU A 50 8.48 13.23 -0.63
CA GLU A 50 7.97 14.26 -1.52
C GLU A 50 7.65 13.63 -2.87
N TYR A 51 6.51 14.00 -3.46
CA TYR A 51 6.07 13.54 -4.77
C TYR A 51 6.29 14.60 -5.84
N ASP A 52 6.31 14.16 -7.10
CA ASP A 52 6.56 14.95 -8.31
C ASP A 52 5.53 16.06 -8.61
N ASN A 53 4.43 16.11 -7.86
CA ASN A 53 3.38 17.13 -7.99
C ASN A 53 3.23 18.03 -6.76
N GLY A 54 4.17 17.97 -5.80
CA GLY A 54 4.13 18.74 -4.55
C GLY A 54 3.29 18.10 -3.44
N ALA A 55 2.68 16.94 -3.66
CA ALA A 55 2.12 16.15 -2.58
C ALA A 55 3.24 15.64 -1.65
N VAL A 56 2.89 15.36 -0.40
CA VAL A 56 3.77 14.79 0.61
C VAL A 56 3.21 13.48 1.13
N GLY A 57 4.10 12.57 1.48
CA GLY A 57 3.76 11.28 2.07
C GLY A 57 4.48 11.08 3.39
N THR A 58 3.79 10.46 4.34
CA THR A 58 4.42 9.92 5.55
C THR A 58 4.15 8.43 5.63
N LEU A 59 5.13 7.68 6.12
CA LEU A 59 5.00 6.27 6.39
C LEU A 59 5.60 5.98 7.75
N TRP A 60 4.88 5.18 8.54
CA TRP A 60 5.37 4.63 9.78
C TRP A 60 5.28 3.11 9.71
N ALA A 61 6.39 2.43 9.97
CA ALA A 61 6.46 0.98 10.07
C ALA A 61 7.01 0.58 11.44
N SER A 62 6.37 -0.37 12.12
CA SER A 62 6.76 -0.76 13.47
C SER A 62 6.35 -2.19 13.79
N ALA A 63 7.28 -2.95 14.36
CA ALA A 63 7.05 -4.23 15.00
C ALA A 63 7.07 -4.10 16.54
N VAL A 64 7.04 -2.86 17.05
CA VAL A 64 7.06 -2.53 18.48
C VAL A 64 5.94 -1.56 18.87
N ASN A 65 4.88 -1.48 18.04
CA ASN A 65 3.65 -0.75 18.34
C ASN A 65 2.80 -1.54 19.35
N ALA A 66 3.22 -1.52 20.63
CA ALA A 66 2.62 -2.33 21.68
C ALA A 66 1.09 -2.12 21.79
N GLY A 67 0.34 -3.22 21.73
CA GLY A 67 -1.13 -3.22 21.79
C GLY A 67 -1.82 -3.18 20.42
N SER A 68 -1.08 -2.95 19.33
CA SER A 68 -1.60 -3.10 17.97
C SER A 68 -1.61 -4.58 17.55
N MET A 69 -2.74 -5.04 16.99
CA MET A 69 -2.84 -6.38 16.41
C MET A 69 -2.17 -6.43 15.04
N HIS A 70 -2.40 -5.42 14.19
CA HIS A 70 -1.65 -5.22 12.95
C HIS A 70 -1.50 -3.74 12.58
N GLY A 71 -2.61 -3.03 12.37
CA GLY A 71 -2.64 -1.59 12.20
C GLY A 71 -2.21 -1.06 10.83
N GLN A 72 -2.31 -1.86 9.75
CA GLN A 72 -1.99 -1.38 8.41
C GLN A 72 -3.11 -0.46 7.90
N LYS A 73 -2.79 0.84 7.83
CA LYS A 73 -3.72 1.87 7.37
C LYS A 73 -3.13 2.69 6.25
N ILE A 74 -3.97 3.11 5.32
CA ILE A 74 -3.65 4.11 4.32
C ILE A 74 -4.70 5.21 4.35
N ARG A 75 -4.24 6.45 4.34
CA ARG A 75 -5.10 7.63 4.23
C ARG A 75 -4.61 8.52 3.09
N VAL A 76 -5.48 8.79 2.14
CA VAL A 76 -5.24 9.70 1.02
C VAL A 76 -6.06 10.97 1.26
N VAL A 77 -5.39 12.11 1.33
CA VAL A 77 -6.02 13.41 1.58
C VAL A 77 -5.92 14.26 0.33
N GLY A 78 -7.06 14.55 -0.29
CA GLY A 78 -7.18 15.49 -1.40
C GLY A 78 -7.71 16.85 -0.96
N SER A 79 -7.80 17.79 -1.91
CA SER A 79 -8.32 19.14 -1.65
C SER A 79 -9.82 19.19 -1.31
N LYS A 80 -10.59 18.15 -1.69
CA LYS A 80 -12.04 18.07 -1.48
C LYS A 80 -12.46 17.10 -0.37
N ALA A 81 -11.76 15.98 -0.28
CA ALA A 81 -12.16 14.86 0.56
C ALA A 81 -10.94 14.00 0.92
N SER A 82 -11.11 13.15 1.93
CA SER A 82 -10.15 12.09 2.26
C SER A 82 -10.76 10.70 2.08
N LEU A 83 -9.92 9.73 1.76
CA LEU A 83 -10.24 8.30 1.80
C LEU A 83 -9.31 7.62 2.81
N GLU A 84 -9.85 6.68 3.58
CA GLU A 84 -9.05 5.89 4.53
C GLU A 84 -9.50 4.43 4.53
N TRP A 85 -8.52 3.52 4.45
CA TRP A 85 -8.72 2.08 4.52
C TRP A 85 -7.82 1.47 5.60
N TRP A 86 -8.34 0.47 6.29
CA TRP A 86 -7.66 -0.26 7.37
C TRP A 86 -7.84 -1.75 7.15
N ASP A 87 -6.73 -2.49 7.14
CA ASP A 87 -6.72 -3.92 6.85
C ASP A 87 -7.49 -4.79 7.86
N GLU A 88 -7.55 -4.40 9.14
CA GLU A 88 -8.35 -5.10 10.16
C GLU A 88 -9.86 -4.86 9.99
N GLN A 89 -10.24 -3.89 9.14
CA GLN A 89 -11.62 -3.64 8.71
C GLN A 89 -11.69 -3.61 7.18
N PRO A 90 -11.33 -4.73 6.51
CA PRO A 90 -11.00 -4.69 5.09
C PRO A 90 -12.23 -4.46 4.19
N ASN A 91 -13.42 -4.71 4.73
CA ASN A 91 -14.70 -4.56 4.01
C ASN A 91 -15.23 -3.12 4.04
N GLN A 92 -14.61 -2.23 4.82
CA GLN A 92 -15.02 -0.83 4.95
C GLN A 92 -13.99 0.12 4.34
N LEU A 93 -14.47 1.12 3.61
CA LEU A 93 -13.69 2.26 3.14
C LEU A 93 -14.34 3.56 3.63
N ARG A 94 -13.58 4.39 4.35
CA ARG A 94 -14.07 5.68 4.85
C ARG A 94 -13.94 6.73 3.76
N TYR A 95 -15.00 7.49 3.53
CA TYR A 95 -15.02 8.63 2.60
C TYR A 95 -15.51 9.89 3.30
N GLU A 96 -14.63 10.87 3.41
CA GLU A 96 -14.77 12.03 4.29
C GLU A 96 -14.70 13.30 3.44
N VAL A 97 -15.85 13.75 2.94
CA VAL A 97 -15.95 15.00 2.16
C VAL A 97 -15.96 16.19 3.11
N GLN A 98 -15.12 17.19 2.82
CA GLN A 98 -15.04 18.40 3.64
C GLN A 98 -16.40 19.10 3.69
N GLY A 99 -16.92 19.31 4.91
CA GLY A 99 -18.21 19.97 5.15
C GLY A 99 -19.44 19.05 5.10
N GLU A 100 -19.25 17.73 4.95
CA GLU A 100 -20.34 16.76 4.90
C GLU A 100 -20.18 15.66 5.97
N PRO A 101 -21.25 14.91 6.29
CA PRO A 101 -21.13 13.72 7.12
C PRO A 101 -20.18 12.68 6.53
N VAL A 102 -19.42 12.02 7.40
CA VAL A 102 -18.57 10.88 7.01
C VAL A 102 -19.43 9.75 6.44
N ARG A 103 -18.95 9.15 5.35
CA ARG A 103 -19.59 8.00 4.71
C ARG A 103 -18.71 6.77 4.89
N ILE A 104 -19.33 5.63 5.14
CA ILE A 104 -18.68 4.32 5.14
C ILE A 104 -19.18 3.59 3.90
N LEU A 105 -18.24 3.24 3.02
CA LEU A 105 -18.50 2.43 1.85
C LEU A 105 -18.24 0.98 2.24
N GLU A 106 -19.22 0.11 1.99
CA GLU A 106 -19.22 -1.31 2.33
C GLU A 106 -18.98 -2.13 1.06
N ARG A 107 -18.09 -3.14 1.15
CA ARG A 107 -17.83 -4.11 0.08
C ARG A 107 -19.13 -4.76 -0.43
N GLY A 108 -19.23 -4.97 -1.73
CA GLY A 108 -20.36 -5.65 -2.36
C GLY A 108 -21.63 -4.81 -2.55
N MET A 109 -21.56 -3.50 -2.29
CA MET A 109 -22.71 -2.60 -2.47
C MET A 109 -22.77 -2.00 -3.87
N GLY A 110 -23.99 -1.89 -4.43
CA GLY A 110 -24.21 -1.46 -5.82
C GLY A 110 -23.85 0.00 -6.16
N TYR A 111 -23.46 0.81 -5.16
CA TYR A 111 -22.93 2.16 -5.40
C TYR A 111 -21.43 2.18 -5.70
N LEU A 112 -20.74 1.04 -5.58
CA LEU A 112 -19.32 0.93 -5.88
C LEU A 112 -19.06 0.95 -7.38
N ASN A 113 -17.82 1.29 -7.76
CA ASN A 113 -17.38 1.16 -9.14
C ASN A 113 -17.48 -0.31 -9.58
N PRO A 114 -17.92 -0.63 -10.81
CA PRO A 114 -18.02 -2.02 -11.28
C PRO A 114 -16.74 -2.83 -11.09
N ARG A 115 -15.55 -2.23 -11.28
CA ARG A 115 -14.27 -2.92 -11.08
C ARG A 115 -14.03 -3.37 -9.64
N ALA A 116 -14.62 -2.69 -8.66
CA ALA A 116 -14.53 -3.07 -7.24
C ALA A 116 -15.47 -4.23 -6.88
N LEU A 117 -16.42 -4.58 -7.74
CA LEU A 117 -17.40 -5.66 -7.56
C LEU A 117 -17.00 -6.96 -8.27
N GLU A 118 -16.05 -6.90 -9.23
CA GLU A 118 -15.64 -8.04 -10.06
C GLU A 118 -15.06 -9.23 -9.26
N GLU A 119 -14.54 -8.95 -8.08
CA GLU A 119 -13.85 -9.94 -7.23
C GLU A 119 -14.68 -10.40 -6.03
N ASP A 120 -15.93 -9.93 -5.91
CA ASP A 120 -16.82 -10.35 -4.83
C ASP A 120 -17.15 -11.84 -4.96
N ARG A 121 -16.99 -12.60 -3.87
CA ARG A 121 -17.27 -14.04 -3.80
C ARG A 121 -18.54 -14.32 -3.01
N ILE A 122 -18.99 -13.36 -2.21
CA ILE A 122 -20.26 -13.40 -1.50
C ILE A 122 -20.88 -11.99 -1.40
N GLY A 123 -22.21 -11.93 -1.35
CA GLY A 123 -22.96 -10.68 -1.30
C GLY A 123 -22.64 -9.81 -0.07
N GLY A 124 -22.77 -8.49 -0.24
CA GLY A 124 -22.48 -7.49 0.79
C GLY A 124 -23.16 -7.78 2.12
N GLY A 125 -22.47 -7.48 3.23
CA GLY A 125 -22.86 -7.84 4.59
C GLY A 125 -22.26 -9.16 5.09
N HIS A 126 -21.91 -10.10 4.21
CA HIS A 126 -21.08 -11.25 4.58
C HIS A 126 -19.61 -10.84 4.51
N THR A 127 -18.88 -11.05 5.60
CA THR A 127 -17.47 -10.61 5.70
C THR A 127 -16.57 -11.47 4.81
N GLU A 128 -15.82 -10.83 3.93
CA GLU A 128 -14.62 -11.43 3.32
C GLU A 128 -13.37 -10.94 4.06
N GLY A 129 -12.26 -11.63 3.88
CA GLY A 129 -11.01 -11.32 4.56
C GLY A 129 -9.78 -11.52 3.70
N LEU A 130 -8.65 -11.73 4.37
CA LEU A 130 -7.35 -11.84 3.72
C LEU A 130 -7.28 -13.04 2.75
N PHE A 131 -7.97 -14.16 3.05
CA PHE A 131 -8.00 -15.32 2.17
C PHE A 131 -8.63 -15.02 0.80
N GLU A 132 -9.72 -14.26 0.77
CA GLU A 132 -10.35 -13.83 -0.48
C GLU A 132 -9.44 -12.88 -1.25
N ALA A 133 -8.81 -11.91 -0.56
CA ALA A 133 -7.85 -10.99 -1.18
C ALA A 133 -6.67 -11.73 -1.84
N TRP A 134 -6.09 -12.72 -1.15
CA TRP A 134 -5.03 -13.56 -1.70
C TRP A 134 -5.54 -14.44 -2.85
N SER A 135 -6.75 -14.97 -2.77
CA SER A 135 -7.37 -15.74 -3.85
C SER A 135 -7.58 -14.89 -5.10
N ASN A 136 -7.98 -13.63 -4.93
CA ASN A 136 -8.14 -12.64 -6.01
C ASN A 136 -6.78 -12.32 -6.64
N LEU A 137 -5.74 -12.17 -5.82
CA LEU A 137 -4.39 -11.93 -6.29
C LEU A 137 -3.85 -13.10 -7.13
N TYR A 138 -3.98 -14.33 -6.62
CA TYR A 138 -3.56 -15.53 -7.35
C TYR A 138 -4.35 -15.74 -8.65
N ARG A 139 -5.64 -15.41 -8.65
CA ARG A 139 -6.45 -15.42 -9.87
C ARG A 139 -5.88 -14.46 -10.91
N ARG A 140 -5.44 -13.26 -10.50
CA ARG A 140 -4.81 -12.29 -11.40
C ARG A 140 -3.46 -12.79 -11.93
N PHE A 141 -2.63 -13.40 -11.08
CA PHE A 141 -1.39 -14.02 -11.56
C PHE A 141 -1.65 -15.12 -12.60
N ALA A 142 -2.63 -16.00 -12.36
CA ALA A 142 -2.99 -17.05 -13.32
C ALA A 142 -3.44 -16.48 -14.67
N LEU A 143 -4.24 -15.40 -14.67
CA LEU A 143 -4.67 -14.72 -15.89
C LEU A 143 -3.50 -14.08 -16.65
N ALA A 144 -2.55 -13.45 -15.93
CA ALA A 144 -1.36 -12.88 -16.54
C ALA A 144 -0.44 -13.96 -17.14
N MET A 145 -0.29 -15.10 -16.47
CA MET A 145 0.47 -16.25 -16.97
C MET A 145 -0.15 -16.82 -18.24
N ASP A 146 -1.45 -17.11 -18.24
CA ASP A 146 -2.17 -17.62 -19.42
C ASP A 146 -2.08 -16.67 -20.62
N ALA A 147 -2.30 -15.38 -20.39
CA ALA A 147 -2.17 -14.37 -21.44
C ALA A 147 -0.74 -14.28 -22.00
N THR A 148 0.27 -14.44 -21.15
CA THR A 148 1.68 -14.50 -21.57
C THR A 148 1.94 -15.74 -22.44
N ASP A 149 1.47 -16.91 -22.02
CA ASP A 149 1.62 -18.17 -22.77
C ASP A 149 0.95 -18.10 -24.15
N ARG A 150 -0.22 -17.45 -24.23
CA ARG A 150 -0.95 -17.21 -25.48
C ARG A 150 -0.41 -16.04 -26.31
N ARG A 151 0.59 -15.31 -25.80
CA ARG A 151 1.14 -14.08 -26.42
C ARG A 151 0.09 -13.00 -26.66
N ASP A 152 -0.87 -12.89 -25.74
CA ASP A 152 -1.97 -11.93 -25.77
C ASP A 152 -1.50 -10.59 -25.16
N THR A 153 -0.72 -9.84 -25.94
CA THR A 153 -0.14 -8.56 -25.49
C THR A 153 -1.20 -7.50 -25.23
N ASP A 154 -2.31 -7.54 -25.97
CA ASP A 154 -3.40 -6.57 -25.85
C ASP A 154 -4.10 -6.72 -24.49
N PHE A 155 -4.36 -7.95 -24.04
CA PHE A 155 -4.87 -8.19 -22.70
C PHE A 155 -3.90 -7.71 -21.61
N LEU A 156 -2.61 -8.06 -21.73
CA LEU A 156 -1.60 -7.74 -20.73
C LEU A 156 -1.37 -6.23 -20.56
N GLN A 157 -1.59 -5.44 -21.61
CA GLN A 157 -1.40 -3.99 -21.56
C GLN A 157 -2.34 -3.29 -20.57
N ASP A 158 -3.59 -3.74 -20.49
CA ASP A 158 -4.63 -3.12 -19.66
C ASP A 158 -4.91 -3.89 -18.36
N PHE A 159 -4.29 -5.06 -18.18
CA PHE A 159 -4.55 -5.95 -17.06
C PHE A 159 -3.67 -5.62 -15.84
N TRP A 160 -4.30 -5.19 -14.74
CA TRP A 160 -3.60 -4.85 -13.51
C TRP A 160 -3.32 -6.07 -12.61
N TYR A 161 -2.06 -6.23 -12.21
CA TYR A 161 -1.56 -7.12 -11.15
C TYR A 161 -0.20 -6.62 -10.62
N PRO A 162 0.26 -7.02 -9.42
CA PRO A 162 1.62 -6.73 -8.96
C PRO A 162 2.63 -7.51 -9.79
N ASP A 163 3.31 -6.83 -10.70
CA ASP A 163 4.29 -7.43 -11.60
C ASP A 163 5.72 -7.33 -11.04
N VAL A 164 6.70 -7.68 -11.88
CA VAL A 164 8.12 -7.57 -11.54
C VAL A 164 8.57 -6.12 -11.27
N HIS A 165 7.90 -5.14 -11.87
CA HIS A 165 8.23 -3.72 -11.67
C HIS A 165 7.78 -3.25 -10.29
N ALA A 166 6.61 -3.70 -9.81
CA ALA A 166 6.18 -3.47 -8.43
C ALA A 166 7.21 -4.02 -7.41
N GLY A 167 7.72 -5.23 -7.64
CA GLY A 167 8.77 -5.82 -6.81
C GLY A 167 10.07 -4.99 -6.83
N LEU A 168 10.52 -4.56 -8.01
CA LEU A 168 11.69 -3.69 -8.16
C LEU A 168 11.52 -2.36 -7.42
N MET A 169 10.35 -1.75 -7.48
CA MET A 169 10.06 -0.49 -6.81
C MET A 169 10.13 -0.63 -5.29
N GLY A 170 9.55 -1.70 -4.73
CA GLY A 170 9.66 -1.99 -3.30
C GLY A 170 11.12 -2.13 -2.84
N VAL A 171 11.94 -2.89 -3.58
CA VAL A 171 13.37 -3.07 -3.26
C VAL A 171 14.13 -1.73 -3.33
N ARG A 172 13.87 -0.92 -4.36
CA ARG A 172 14.49 0.41 -4.50
C ARG A 172 14.11 1.34 -3.36
N TRP A 173 12.83 1.41 -3.01
CA TRP A 173 12.34 2.25 -1.93
C TRP A 173 12.99 1.88 -0.59
N VAL A 174 13.09 0.59 -0.27
CA VAL A 174 13.78 0.10 0.94
C VAL A 174 15.25 0.50 0.92
N ALA A 175 15.93 0.34 -0.22
CA ALA A 175 17.34 0.72 -0.36
C ALA A 175 17.57 2.22 -0.11
N GLN A 176 16.69 3.09 -0.63
CA GLN A 176 16.77 4.53 -0.36
C GLN A 176 16.49 4.87 1.10
N CYS A 177 15.52 4.20 1.74
CA CYS A 177 15.25 4.39 3.17
C CYS A 177 16.48 4.03 4.02
N VAL A 178 17.12 2.89 3.75
CA VAL A 178 18.35 2.47 4.44
C VAL A 178 19.46 3.49 4.20
N LYS A 179 19.68 3.92 2.95
CA LYS A 179 20.69 4.93 2.61
C LYS A 179 20.48 6.24 3.37
N SER A 180 19.23 6.71 3.44
CA SER A 180 18.88 7.92 4.18
C SER A 180 19.14 7.75 5.68
N ALA A 181 18.70 6.64 6.27
CA ALA A 181 18.85 6.38 7.69
C ALA A 181 20.33 6.26 8.12
N ASP A 182 21.14 5.53 7.35
CA ASP A 182 22.57 5.33 7.63
C ASP A 182 23.38 6.62 7.49
N ALA A 183 22.90 7.57 6.68
CA ALA A 183 23.48 8.90 6.52
C ALA A 183 22.97 9.93 7.55
N GLY A 184 22.25 9.50 8.59
CA GLY A 184 21.73 10.40 9.63
C GLY A 184 20.38 11.04 9.29
N ALA A 185 19.51 10.29 8.59
CA ALA A 185 18.19 10.73 8.16
C ALA A 185 18.24 11.98 7.26
N VAL A 186 19.03 11.91 6.19
CA VAL A 186 19.11 12.98 5.17
C VAL A 186 18.18 12.69 4.00
N TRP A 187 17.75 13.72 3.28
CA TRP A 187 17.00 13.56 2.04
C TRP A 187 17.84 12.86 0.96
N VAL A 188 17.29 11.82 0.34
CA VAL A 188 17.89 11.10 -0.80
C VAL A 188 16.91 11.04 -1.96
N ALA A 189 17.42 11.20 -3.18
CA ALA A 189 16.60 11.07 -4.39
C ALA A 189 16.18 9.60 -4.62
N CYS A 190 14.97 9.41 -5.15
CA CYS A 190 14.42 8.09 -5.49
C CYS A 190 14.54 7.80 -6.99
#